data_AF-A0AA39U3U2-F1
#
_entry.id   AF-A0AA39U3U2-F1
#
_cell.length_a   1.000
_cell.length_b   1.000
_cell.length_c   1.000
_cell.angle_alpha   90.00
_cell.angle_beta   90.00
_cell.angle_gamma   90.00
#
_symmetry.space_group_name_H-M   'P 1'
#
loop_
_entity.id
_entity.type
_entity.pdbx_description
1 polymer ?
#
loop_
_entity_poly.entity_id
_entity_poly.type
_entity_poly.pdbx_seq_one_letter_code
_entity_poly.pdbx_strand_id
1 'polypeptide(L)' 'MLRRLCDPRKIRRLWVDAICIDQANIRERNHQVRSMAAIFCEAQRVVVYLGEPEPVIDRLAEYSPKTREGIS' A
#
# COMPACT_ATOMS: atom_id res chain seq x y z
N MET A 1 4.85 7.08 7.77
CA MET A 1 4.94 5.60 7.88
C MET A 1 6.22 5.10 8.60
N LEU A 2 7.43 5.25 8.05
CA LEU A 2 8.66 4.63 8.59
C LEU A 2 8.97 4.98 10.05
N ARG A 3 8.66 6.21 10.50
CA ARG A 3 8.80 6.64 11.90
C ARG A 3 8.00 5.79 12.90
N ARG A 4 6.90 5.16 12.47
CA ARG A 4 6.10 4.26 13.33
C ARG A 4 6.73 2.86 13.46
N LEU A 5 7.66 2.51 12.57
CA LEU A 5 8.39 1.23 12.61
C LEU A 5 9.74 1.35 13.33
N CYS A 6 10.26 2.58 13.43
CA CYS A 6 11.46 2.91 14.19
C CYS A 6 11.15 3.03 15.69
N ASP A 7 11.60 2.05 16.49
CA ASP A 7 11.72 2.20 17.93
C ASP A 7 13.14 2.68 18.26
N PRO A 8 13.34 3.87 18.84
CA PRO A 8 14.68 4.39 19.13
C PRO A 8 15.47 3.53 20.12
N ARG A 9 14.82 2.60 20.83
CA ARG A 9 15.46 1.69 21.79
C ARG A 9 15.88 0.36 21.19
N LYS A 10 15.55 0.08 19.92
CA LYS A 10 15.84 -1.21 19.26
C LYS A 10 16.28 -1.02 17.82
N ILE A 11 17.47 -1.52 17.49
CA ILE A 11 17.94 -1.60 16.10
C ILE A 11 17.11 -2.66 15.36
N ARG A 12 16.49 -2.26 14.24
CA ARG A 12 15.72 -3.16 13.36
C ARG A 12 16.29 -3.11 11.95
N ARG A 13 16.52 -4.29 11.37
CA ARG A 13 16.77 -4.42 9.94
C ARG A 13 15.43 -4.36 9.22
N LEU A 14 15.26 -3.36 8.36
CA LEU A 14 14.06 -3.14 7.59
C LEU A 14 14.42 -3.20 6.11
N TRP A 15 13.61 -3.91 5.35
CA TRP A 15 13.65 -3.86 3.88
C TRP A 15 12.50 -2.96 3.42
N VAL A 16 12.81 -1.99 2.56
CA VAL A 16 11.85 -0.99 2.05
C VAL A 16 12.00 -0.94 0.54
N ASP A 17 11.06 -1.56 -0.18
CA ASP A 17 11.01 -1.63 -1.64
C ASP A 17 11.16 -0.27 -2.31
N ALA A 18 10.45 0.75 -1.80
CA ALA A 18 10.49 2.12 -2.33
C ALA A 18 11.85 2.81 -2.25
N ILE A 19 12.77 2.29 -1.43
CA ILE A 19 14.14 2.82 -1.29
C ILE A 19 15.14 1.89 -1.97
N CYS A 20 14.92 0.58 -1.88
CA CYS A 20 15.86 -0.43 -2.38
C CYS A 20 15.71 -0.75 -3.87
N ILE A 21 14.61 -0.35 -4.51
CA ILE A 21 14.34 -0.62 -5.92
C ILE A 21 14.27 0.71 -6.67
N ASP A 22 15.11 0.89 -7.69
CA ASP A 22 14.92 1.97 -8.65
C ASP A 22 13.68 1.68 -9.50
N GLN A 23 12.59 2.40 -9.20
CA GLN A 23 11.32 2.24 -9.89
C GLN A 23 11.37 2.74 -11.35
N ALA A 24 12.32 3.61 -11.70
CA ALA A 24 12.50 4.10 -13.06
C ALA A 24 13.28 3.10 -13.94
N ASN A 25 14.12 2.26 -13.34
CA ASN A 25 14.85 1.21 -14.05
C ASN A 25 14.05 -0.09 -14.12
N ILE A 26 13.26 -0.26 -15.19
CA ILE A 26 12.40 -1.45 -15.40
C ILE A 26 13.19 -2.77 -15.35
N ARG A 27 14.43 -2.80 -15.85
CA ARG A 27 15.24 -4.04 -15.86
C ARG A 27 15.65 -4.43 -14.44
N GLU A 28 16.15 -3.48 -13.67
CA GLU A 28 16.52 -3.71 -12.27
C GLU A 28 15.29 -4.03 -11.42
N ARG A 29 14.22 -3.24 -11.57
CA ARG A 29 12.93 -3.50 -10.91
C ARG A 29 12.44 -4.91 -11.15
N ASN A 30 12.42 -5.37 -12.40
CA ASN A 30 11.96 -6.73 -12.72
C ASN A 30 12.90 -7.81 -12.13
N HIS A 31 14.19 -7.52 -11.96
CA HIS A 31 15.11 -8.41 -11.27
C HIS A 31 14.83 -8.44 -9.75
N GLN A 32 14.75 -7.28 -9.11
CA GLN A 32 14.46 -7.12 -7.68
C GLN A 32 13.11 -7.71 -7.29
N VAL A 33 12.06 -7.46 -8.08
CA VAL A 33 10.70 -7.99 -7.87
C VAL A 33 10.67 -9.52 -7.92
N ARG A 34 11.48 -10.16 -8.78
CA ARG A 34 11.59 -11.64 -8.80
C ARG A 34 12.20 -12.18 -7.50
N SER A 35 13.13 -11.44 -6.89
CA SER A 35 13.74 -11.80 -5.62
C SER A 35 12.88 -11.50 -4.39
N MET A 36 11.86 -10.62 -4.53
CA MET A 36 10.96 -10.26 -3.42
C MET A 36 10.22 -11.45 -2.81
N ALA A 37 9.94 -12.49 -3.61
CA ALA A 37 9.30 -13.70 -3.11
C ALA A 37 10.10 -14.34 -1.96
N ALA A 38 11.43 -14.44 -2.09
CA ALA A 38 12.28 -14.99 -1.04
C ALA A 38 12.31 -14.08 0.20
N ILE A 39 12.40 -12.76 -0.01
CA ILE A 39 12.42 -11.76 1.07
C ILE A 39 11.13 -11.82 1.89
N PHE A 40 9.98 -11.95 1.22
CA PHE A 40 8.68 -12.06 1.89
C PHE A 40 8.52 -13.40 2.63
N CYS A 41 9.01 -14.50 2.06
CA CYS A 41 9.01 -15.80 2.74
C CYS A 41 9.87 -15.80 4.01
N GLU A 42 10.97 -15.06 4.05
CA GLU A 42 11.87 -14.99 5.21
C GLU A 42 11.50 -13.89 6.22
N ALA A 43 10.61 -12.97 5.87
CA ALA A 43 10.25 -11.86 6.72
C ALA A 43 9.39 -12.30 7.93
N GLN A 44 9.80 -11.91 9.14
CA GLN A 44 8.99 -12.12 10.34
C GLN A 44 7.66 -11.35 10.32
N ARG A 45 7.63 -10.22 9.61
CA ARG A 45 6.44 -9.39 9.44
C ARG A 45 6.56 -8.57 8.16
N VAL A 46 5.51 -8.56 7.36
CA VAL A 46 5.36 -7.70 6.19
C VAL A 46 4.36 -6.59 6.53
N VAL A 47 4.68 -5.34 6.19
CA VAL A 47 3.81 -4.18 6.40
C VAL A 47 3.58 -3.50 5.07
N VAL A 48 2.31 -3.40 4.66
CA VAL A 48 1.89 -2.68 3.45
C VAL A 48 1.34 -1.31 3.84
N TYR A 49 1.66 -0.28 3.07
CA TYR A 49 1.11 1.06 3.23
C TYR A 49 0.28 1.44 2.03
N LEU A 50 -0.99 1.73 2.28
CA LEU A 50 -1.99 2.00 1.25
C LEU A 50 -2.23 3.50 1.03
N GLY A 51 -1.38 4.36 1.59
CA GLY A 51 -1.60 5.81 1.63
C GLY A 51 -2.30 6.25 2.92
N GLU A 52 -2.50 7.57 3.05
CA GLU A 52 -3.37 8.12 4.08
C GLU A 52 -4.83 7.90 3.65
N PRO A 53 -5.75 7.63 4.59
CA PRO A 53 -7.16 7.54 4.24
C PRO A 53 -7.60 8.87 3.63
N GLU A 54 -8.08 8.82 2.39
CA GLU A 54 -8.74 9.97 1.79
C GLU A 54 -9.99 10.27 2.63
N PRO A 55 -10.20 11.54 3.05
CA PRO A 55 -11.49 11.93 3.56
C PRO A 55 -12.49 11.61 2.45
N VAL A 56 -13.45 10.72 2.73
CA VAL A 56 -14.63 10.55 1.88
C VAL A 56 -15.41 11.86 1.98
N ILE A 57 -14.99 12.87 1.23
CA ILE A 57 -15.76 14.08 0.99
C ILE A 57 -16.98 13.63 0.19
N ASP A 58 -18.11 13.40 0.87
CA ASP A 58 -19.53 13.43 0.44
C ASP A 58 -19.89 13.40 -1.07
N ARG A 59 -19.11 12.76 -1.94
CA ARG A 59 -19.39 12.62 -3.37
C ARG A 59 -20.40 11.51 -3.64
N LEU A 60 -20.97 10.93 -2.59
CA LEU A 60 -22.11 10.02 -2.65
C LEU A 60 -23.45 10.70 -2.30
N ALA A 61 -23.46 12.00 -1.97
CA ALA A 61 -24.71 12.73 -1.76
C ALA A 61 -25.59 12.85 -3.03
N GLU A 62 -25.09 12.41 -4.19
CA GLU A 62 -25.79 12.50 -5.48
C GLU A 62 -26.03 11.15 -6.17
N TYR A 63 -25.99 10.02 -5.45
CA TYR A 63 -26.61 8.78 -5.95
C TYR A 63 -27.96 8.58 -5.26
N SER A 64 -28.97 9.34 -5.67
CA SER A 64 -30.37 9.01 -5.41
C SER A 64 -30.77 7.90 -6.38
N PRO A 65 -31.00 6.65 -5.95
CA PRO A 65 -31.71 5.70 -6.80
C PRO A 65 -33.08 6.29 -7.09
N LYS A 66 -33.44 6.47 -8.37
CA LYS A 66 -34.83 6.76 -8.73
C LYS A 66 -35.65 5.54 -8.35
N THR A 67 -36.30 5.60 -7.20
CA THR A 67 -37.37 4.67 -6.84
C THR A 67 -38.41 4.78 -7.96
N ARG A 68 -38.57 3.70 -8.73
CA ARG A 68 -39.67 3.57 -9.68
C ARG A 68 -40.95 3.41 -8.86
N GLU A 69 -41.55 4.54 -8.48
CA GLU A 69 -42.96 4.56 -8.13
C GLU A 69 -43.79 4.51 -9.42
N GLY A 70 -44.70 3.53 -9.48
CA GLY A 70 -45.85 3.55 -10.38
C GLY A 70 -45.62 2.99 -11.79
N ILE A 71 -45.85 1.69 -11.96
CA ILE A 71 -46.59 1.20 -13.14
C ILE A 71 -47.83 0.52 -12.57
N SER A 72 -48.93 1.25 -12.66
CA SER A 72 -50.28 0.72 -12.61
C SER A 72 -50.58 -0.06 -13.88
#